data_AF-A0A7S8D5J1-F1
#
_entry.id   AF-A0A7S8D5J1-F1
#
_cell.length_a   1.000
_cell.length_b   1.000
_cell.length_c   1.000
_cell.angle_alpha   90.00
_cell.angle_beta   90.00
_cell.angle_gamma   90.00
#
_symmetry.space_group_name_H-M   'P 1'
#
loop_
_entity.id
_entity.type
_entity.pdbx_description
1 polymer ?
#
loop_
_entity_poly.entity_id
_entity_poly.type
_entity_poly.pdbx_seq_one_letter_code
_entity_poly.pdbx_strand_id
1 'polypeptide(L)'
;MFSATRALRQAAVHTERTPLIKFLGPRTIPSYPPANLDHTPKPHPASGAEKLPESWSGYGNGDAAASHKNFSSYRDHVQQHGPLQKSGFGGTSAASLGSVNAPKGVAFDLSELPARFHRARLNAAEIEAIESGGAALFG
;
A
#
# COMPACT_ATOMS: atom_id res chain seq x y z
N MET A 1 38.43 -31.63 -4.63
CA MET A 1 38.36 -31.75 -3.15
C MET A 1 39.01 -30.54 -2.47
N PHE A 2 38.40 -29.35 -2.47
CA PHE A 2 39.00 -28.10 -1.92
C PHE A 2 38.07 -27.27 -1.01
N SER A 3 37.07 -27.89 -0.37
CA SER A 3 36.09 -27.16 0.46
C SER A 3 36.43 -27.13 1.96
N ALA A 4 37.27 -28.06 2.45
CA ALA A 4 37.52 -28.22 3.89
C ALA A 4 38.39 -27.12 4.52
N THR A 5 39.21 -26.41 3.73
CA THR A 5 40.19 -25.43 4.25
C THR A 5 39.57 -24.06 4.59
N ARG A 6 38.41 -23.70 4.01
CA ARG A 6 37.76 -22.40 4.27
C ARG A 6 37.00 -22.37 5.60
N ALA A 7 36.32 -23.45 5.95
CA ALA A 7 35.55 -23.55 7.19
C ALA A 7 36.45 -23.51 8.45
N LEU A 8 37.62 -24.16 8.39
CA LEU A 8 38.58 -24.17 9.50
C LEU A 8 39.19 -22.79 9.77
N ARG A 9 39.42 -21.97 8.72
CA ARG A 9 39.93 -20.59 8.90
C ARG A 9 38.89 -19.64 9.48
N GLN A 10 37.60 -19.81 9.17
CA GLN A 10 36.53 -18.99 9.77
C GLN A 10 36.35 -19.29 11.27
N ALA A 11 36.44 -20.56 11.68
CA ALA A 11 36.33 -20.95 13.09
C ALA A 11 37.45 -20.36 13.97
N ALA A 12 38.68 -20.29 13.46
CA ALA A 12 39.84 -19.76 14.20
C ALA A 12 39.81 -18.23 14.43
N VAL A 13 39.12 -17.46 13.59
CA VAL A 13 38.99 -16.01 13.76
C VAL A 13 37.98 -15.65 14.87
N HIS A 14 37.01 -16.53 15.14
CA HIS A 14 36.01 -16.33 16.19
C HIS A 14 36.52 -16.66 17.60
N THR A 15 37.63 -17.40 17.74
CA THR A 15 38.21 -17.72 19.05
C THR A 15 38.97 -16.54 19.67
N GLU A 16 39.50 -15.62 18.86
CA GLU A 16 40.22 -14.43 19.36
C GLU A 16 39.31 -13.23 19.66
N ARG A 17 38.07 -13.22 19.15
CA ARG A 17 37.10 -12.15 19.40
C ARG A 17 35.86 -12.70 20.09
N THR A 18 35.96 -12.92 21.39
CA THR A 18 34.81 -13.21 22.25
C THR A 18 33.84 -12.00 22.24
N PRO A 19 32.63 -12.12 21.67
CA PRO A 19 31.68 -11.02 21.69
C PRO A 19 31.21 -10.80 23.14
N LEU A 20 31.34 -9.57 23.64
CA LEU A 20 30.88 -9.17 24.99
C LEU A 20 29.35 -9.27 25.16
N ILE A 21 28.62 -9.46 24.06
CA ILE A 21 27.17 -9.50 24.03
C ILE A 21 26.72 -10.96 23.97
N LYS A 22 26.05 -11.43 25.03
CA LYS A 22 25.40 -12.74 25.05
C LYS A 22 24.00 -12.58 24.48
N PHE A 23 23.71 -13.28 23.38
CA PHE A 23 22.34 -13.44 22.89
C PHE A 23 21.58 -14.40 23.82
N LEU A 24 21.08 -13.85 24.92
CA LEU A 24 20.07 -14.50 25.72
C LEU A 24 18.84 -14.61 24.80
N GLY A 25 18.33 -15.83 24.59
CA GLY A 25 17.17 -16.09 23.74
C GLY A 25 15.92 -15.26 24.11
N PRO A 26 14.76 -15.50 23.48
CA PRO A 26 13.57 -14.68 23.66
C PRO A 26 13.29 -14.42 25.15
N ARG A 27 13.24 -13.14 25.52
CA ARG A 27 13.08 -12.69 26.90
C ARG A 27 11.75 -13.23 27.43
N THR A 28 11.79 -14.28 28.23
CA THR A 28 10.64 -14.69 29.03
C THR A 28 10.48 -13.67 30.14
N ILE A 29 9.38 -12.92 30.12
CA ILE A 29 9.04 -12.01 31.22
C ILE A 29 8.82 -12.91 32.45
N PRO A 30 9.54 -12.71 33.56
CA PRO A 30 9.36 -13.54 34.74
C PRO A 30 7.93 -13.37 35.26
N SER A 31 7.14 -14.43 35.12
CA SER A 31 5.75 -14.50 35.55
C SER A 31 5.69 -14.75 37.05
N TYR A 32 5.96 -13.72 37.87
CA TYR A 32 5.39 -13.68 39.22
C TYR A 32 5.09 -12.25 39.69
N PRO A 33 3.82 -11.94 40.02
CA PRO A 33 2.65 -12.81 39.84
C PRO A 33 2.34 -13.04 38.34
N PRO A 34 1.74 -14.19 37.97
CA PRO A 34 1.78 -14.70 36.60
C PRO A 34 0.63 -14.21 35.70
N ALA A 35 0.97 -14.10 34.41
CA ALA A 35 0.12 -14.47 33.28
C ALA A 35 -1.36 -14.02 33.32
N ASN A 36 -1.59 -12.70 33.39
CA ASN A 36 -2.77 -12.00 32.88
C ASN A 36 -2.47 -10.50 33.02
N LEU A 37 -1.53 -9.99 32.22
CA LEU A 37 -1.40 -8.55 32.10
C LEU A 37 -2.65 -8.06 31.37
N ASP A 38 -3.48 -7.33 32.10
CA ASP A 38 -4.71 -6.78 31.57
C ASP A 38 -4.37 -5.69 30.54
N HIS A 39 -4.36 -6.09 29.28
CA HIS A 39 -4.17 -5.23 28.12
C HIS A 39 -5.48 -4.62 27.62
N THR A 40 -6.58 -4.73 28.39
CA THR A 40 -7.82 -4.05 28.01
C THR A 40 -7.55 -2.55 27.94
N PRO A 41 -7.88 -1.89 26.83
CA PRO A 41 -7.72 -0.46 26.74
C PRO A 41 -8.60 0.23 27.78
N LYS A 42 -8.04 1.23 28.47
CA LYS A 42 -8.73 1.99 29.51
C LYS A 42 -8.62 3.49 29.24
N PRO A 43 -9.66 4.28 29.55
CA PRO A 43 -9.57 5.73 29.44
C PRO A 43 -8.49 6.26 30.39
N HIS A 44 -7.76 7.29 29.96
CA HIS A 44 -6.75 7.94 30.79
C HIS A 44 -7.43 8.72 31.94
N PRO A 45 -6.94 8.67 33.20
CA PRO A 45 -7.60 9.30 34.34
C PRO A 45 -7.80 10.82 34.20
N ALA A 46 -6.97 11.50 33.40
CA ALA A 46 -7.09 12.94 33.15
C ALA A 46 -8.05 13.33 32.01
N SER A 47 -8.71 12.38 31.33
CA SER A 47 -9.58 12.70 30.19
C SER A 47 -10.93 13.31 30.60
N GLY A 48 -11.31 13.17 31.88
CA GLY A 48 -12.65 13.54 32.37
C GLY A 48 -13.78 12.64 31.84
N ALA A 49 -13.47 11.66 30.99
CA ALA A 49 -14.44 10.72 30.40
C ALA A 49 -14.33 9.34 31.06
N GLU A 50 -15.46 8.83 31.57
CA GLU A 50 -15.53 7.52 32.24
C GLU A 50 -15.46 6.32 31.29
N LYS A 51 -15.62 6.55 29.98
CA LYS A 51 -15.66 5.51 28.95
C LYS A 51 -14.82 5.92 27.73
N LEU A 52 -14.26 4.92 27.06
CA LEU A 52 -13.63 5.12 25.77
C LEU A 52 -14.69 5.47 24.71
N PRO A 53 -14.35 6.26 23.68
CA PRO A 53 -15.25 6.52 22.56
C PRO A 53 -15.77 5.23 21.92
N GLU A 54 -16.99 5.23 21.39
CA GLU A 54 -17.58 4.04 20.76
C GLU A 54 -16.73 3.49 19.61
N SER A 55 -15.99 4.36 18.91
CA SER A 55 -15.02 3.99 17.87
C SER A 55 -13.85 3.14 18.38
N TRP A 56 -13.60 3.11 19.69
CA TRP A 56 -12.51 2.37 20.33
C TRP A 56 -12.93 1.00 20.86
N SER A 57 -14.24 0.72 20.96
CA SER A 57 -14.76 -0.56 21.46
C SER A 57 -14.29 -1.80 20.67
N GLY A 58 -13.74 -1.60 19.46
CA GLY A 58 -13.12 -2.65 18.64
C GLY A 58 -11.60 -2.84 18.82
N TYR A 59 -10.91 -2.02 19.62
CA TYR A 59 -9.46 -2.11 19.81
C TYR A 59 -9.08 -3.42 20.50
N GLY A 60 -8.52 -4.35 19.71
CA GLY A 60 -8.15 -5.70 20.14
C GLY A 60 -9.23 -6.78 20.00
N ASN A 61 -10.52 -6.41 19.86
CA ASN A 61 -11.64 -7.36 19.79
C ASN A 61 -12.45 -7.33 18.48
N GLY A 62 -12.03 -6.54 17.48
CA GLY A 62 -12.68 -6.50 16.17
C GLY A 62 -11.69 -6.35 15.01
N ASP A 63 -12.12 -6.75 13.81
CA ASP A 63 -11.38 -6.58 12.55
C ASP A 63 -11.18 -5.11 12.13
N ALA A 64 -11.75 -4.16 12.87
CA ALA A 64 -11.76 -2.75 12.49
C ALA A 64 -10.67 -1.87 13.15
N ALA A 65 -9.96 -2.31 14.19
CA ALA A 65 -9.07 -1.43 14.97
C ALA A 65 -7.58 -1.79 14.95
N ALA A 66 -7.23 -2.95 14.42
CA ALA A 66 -5.91 -3.23 13.91
C ALA A 66 -6.12 -3.79 12.51
N SER A 67 -5.74 -3.05 11.47
CA SER A 67 -5.82 -3.55 10.09
C SER A 67 -5.15 -4.94 9.96
N HIS A 68 -4.24 -5.29 10.88
CA HIS A 68 -3.50 -6.54 10.93
C HIS A 68 -3.40 -7.11 12.35
N LYS A 69 -3.71 -8.40 12.53
CA LYS A 69 -3.68 -9.11 13.83
C LYS A 69 -2.27 -9.48 14.27
N ASN A 70 -1.30 -9.54 13.35
CA ASN A 70 0.10 -9.85 13.62
C ASN A 70 1.03 -9.30 12.50
N PHE A 71 2.36 -9.34 12.73
CA PHE A 71 3.35 -8.84 11.78
C PHE A 71 3.33 -9.57 10.43
N SER A 72 2.98 -10.86 10.41
CA SER A 72 2.84 -11.63 9.15
C SER A 72 1.69 -11.08 8.31
N SER A 73 0.52 -10.87 8.93
CA SER A 73 -0.65 -10.28 8.26
C SER A 73 -0.41 -8.85 7.78
N TYR A 74 0.43 -8.08 8.49
CA TYR A 74 0.89 -6.76 8.03
C TYR A 74 1.81 -6.88 6.82
N ARG A 75 2.79 -7.80 6.86
CA ARG A 75 3.71 -8.03 5.74
C ARG A 75 2.95 -8.46 4.48
N ASP A 76 1.99 -9.37 4.61
CA ASP A 76 1.20 -9.85 3.47
C ASP A 76 0.37 -8.73 2.83
N HIS A 77 -0.12 -7.79 3.62
CA HIS A 77 -0.96 -6.69 3.14
C HIS A 77 -0.17 -5.50 2.57
N VAL A 78 0.99 -5.18 3.14
CA VAL A 78 1.80 -4.01 2.74
C VAL A 78 2.69 -4.29 1.52
N GLN A 79 2.83 -5.55 1.10
CA GLN A 79 3.50 -5.87 -0.15
C GLN A 79 2.63 -5.46 -1.33
N GLN A 80 2.98 -4.32 -1.95
CA GLN A 80 2.38 -3.78 -3.16
C GLN A 80 2.27 -4.81 -4.32
N HIS A 81 3.11 -5.86 -4.28
CA HIS A 81 3.12 -6.98 -5.21
C HIS A 81 3.22 -8.34 -4.50
N GLY A 82 2.54 -8.50 -3.35
CA GLY A 82 2.38 -9.82 -2.72
C GLY A 82 1.87 -10.87 -3.74
N PRO A 83 2.01 -12.18 -3.47
CA PRO A 83 1.57 -13.22 -4.40
C PRO A 83 0.14 -12.92 -4.86
N LEU A 84 -0.02 -12.77 -6.18
CA LEU A 84 -1.23 -12.27 -6.82
C LEU A 84 -2.45 -13.03 -6.29
N GLN A 85 -3.22 -12.36 -5.42
CA GLN A 85 -4.41 -12.95 -4.81
C GLN A 85 -5.38 -13.29 -5.94
N LYS A 86 -5.70 -14.57 -6.12
CA LYS A 86 -6.60 -15.04 -7.20
C LYS A 86 -8.04 -14.54 -7.02
N SER A 87 -8.37 -14.07 -5.83
CA SER A 87 -9.64 -13.43 -5.49
C SER A 87 -9.44 -11.92 -5.34
N GLY A 88 -9.86 -11.15 -6.34
CA GLY A 88 -9.80 -9.69 -6.35
C GLY A 88 -9.63 -9.12 -7.76
N PHE A 89 -9.66 -7.79 -7.87
CA PHE A 89 -9.29 -7.08 -9.10
C PHE A 89 -7.85 -7.46 -9.48
N GLY A 90 -7.68 -8.23 -10.56
CA GLY A 90 -6.41 -8.80 -11.01
C GLY A 90 -6.39 -10.33 -11.14
N GLY A 91 -7.37 -11.03 -10.56
CA GLY A 91 -7.54 -12.49 -10.70
C GLY A 91 -8.47 -12.92 -11.82
N THR A 92 -9.40 -12.06 -12.25
CA THR A 92 -10.32 -12.29 -13.36
C THR A 92 -9.89 -11.51 -14.60
N SER A 93 -10.17 -12.06 -15.79
CA SER A 93 -9.93 -11.34 -17.05
C SER A 93 -10.72 -10.03 -17.05
N ALA A 94 -10.09 -8.93 -17.48
CA ALA A 94 -10.75 -7.62 -17.55
C ALA A 94 -12.03 -7.65 -18.41
N ALA A 95 -12.11 -8.55 -19.40
CA ALA A 95 -13.31 -8.74 -20.21
C ALA A 95 -14.54 -9.18 -19.40
N SER A 96 -14.34 -9.83 -18.25
CA SER A 96 -15.44 -10.26 -17.36
C SER A 96 -16.03 -9.13 -16.51
N LEU A 97 -15.37 -7.97 -16.44
CA LEU A 97 -15.83 -6.82 -15.64
C LEU A 97 -16.90 -5.98 -16.35
N GLY A 98 -17.23 -6.31 -17.60
CA GLY A 98 -18.20 -5.58 -18.42
C GLY A 98 -17.61 -4.33 -19.09
N SER A 99 -18.44 -3.64 -19.88
CA SER A 99 -18.04 -2.38 -20.49
C SER A 99 -17.93 -1.28 -19.44
N VAL A 100 -16.82 -0.53 -19.49
CA VAL A 100 -16.61 0.64 -18.65
C VAL A 100 -17.47 1.77 -19.20
N ASN A 101 -18.49 2.18 -18.44
CA ASN A 101 -19.37 3.28 -18.80
C ASN A 101 -19.19 4.44 -17.83
N ALA A 102 -19.33 5.67 -18.33
CA ALA A 102 -19.22 6.86 -17.51
C ALA A 102 -20.42 6.93 -16.54
N PRO A 103 -20.21 7.38 -15.29
CA PRO A 103 -21.30 7.62 -14.36
C PRO A 103 -22.23 8.72 -14.89
N LYS A 104 -23.48 8.74 -14.41
CA LYS A 104 -24.49 9.71 -14.87
C LYS A 104 -23.98 11.15 -14.70
N GLY A 105 -23.95 11.91 -15.79
CA GLY A 105 -23.51 13.31 -15.81
C GLY A 105 -22.00 13.50 -16.00
N VAL A 106 -21.24 12.42 -16.22
CA VAL A 106 -19.82 12.47 -16.58
C VAL A 106 -19.66 11.91 -17.99
N ALA A 107 -18.76 12.51 -18.76
CA ALA A 107 -18.33 12.04 -20.07
C ALA A 107 -16.86 11.63 -19.99
N PHE A 108 -16.46 10.58 -20.71
CA PHE A 108 -15.05 10.17 -20.75
C PHE A 108 -14.25 11.00 -21.73
N ASP A 109 -14.87 11.40 -22.84
CA ASP A 109 -14.26 12.21 -23.87
C ASP A 109 -15.02 13.53 -24.08
N LEU A 110 -14.30 14.54 -24.56
CA LEU A 110 -14.87 15.84 -24.94
C LEU A 110 -15.86 15.69 -26.10
N SER A 111 -15.70 14.68 -26.95
CA SER A 111 -16.61 14.39 -28.07
C SER A 111 -18.03 14.05 -27.62
N GLU A 112 -18.18 13.49 -26.41
CA GLU A 112 -19.47 13.15 -25.80
C GLU A 112 -20.17 14.38 -25.16
N LEU A 113 -19.44 15.49 -25.00
CA LEU A 113 -19.98 16.75 -24.49
C LEU A 113 -20.58 17.60 -25.61
N PRO A 114 -21.40 18.63 -25.29
CA PRO A 114 -21.88 19.58 -26.29
C PRO A 114 -20.74 20.30 -27.04
N ALA A 115 -20.99 20.69 -28.30
CA ALA A 115 -20.00 21.29 -29.20
C ALA A 115 -19.22 22.49 -28.63
N ARG A 116 -19.81 23.23 -27.67
CA ARG A 116 -19.14 24.33 -26.96
C ARG A 116 -17.88 23.93 -26.18
N PHE A 117 -17.77 22.64 -25.83
CA PHE A 117 -16.62 22.07 -25.12
C PHE A 117 -15.63 21.39 -26.06
N HIS A 118 -15.96 21.31 -27.35
CA HIS A 118 -15.07 20.71 -28.34
C HIS A 118 -13.98 21.71 -28.71
N ARG A 119 -12.81 21.17 -29.07
CA ARG A 119 -11.75 22.01 -29.65
C ARG A 119 -12.21 22.52 -31.02
N ALA A 120 -11.92 23.78 -31.31
CA ALA A 120 -12.12 24.34 -32.64
C ALA A 120 -11.33 23.50 -33.66
N ARG A 121 -12.02 23.03 -34.69
CA ARG A 121 -11.39 22.32 -35.82
C ARG A 121 -10.93 23.37 -36.82
N LEU A 122 -9.70 23.26 -37.28
CA LEU A 122 -9.20 24.08 -38.37
C LEU A 122 -9.92 23.67 -39.67
N ASN A 123 -10.45 24.65 -40.39
CA ASN A 123 -11.00 24.45 -41.72
C ASN A 123 -9.86 24.37 -42.76
N ALA A 124 -10.17 23.90 -43.97
CA ALA A 124 -9.15 23.72 -45.02
C ALA A 124 -8.41 25.02 -45.39
N ALA A 125 -9.11 26.16 -45.39
CA ALA A 125 -8.51 27.46 -45.69
C ALA A 125 -7.60 27.96 -44.55
N GLU A 126 -7.96 27.68 -43.29
CA GLU A 126 -7.11 27.97 -42.13
C GLU A 126 -5.85 27.11 -42.14
N ILE A 127 -5.97 25.83 -42.54
CA ILE A 127 -4.83 24.93 -42.72
C ILE A 127 -3.90 25.49 -43.80
N GLU A 128 -4.44 25.86 -44.96
CA GLU A 128 -3.65 26.45 -46.06
C GLU A 128 -3.01 27.80 -45.65
N ALA A 129 -3.73 28.63 -44.88
CA ALA A 129 -3.18 29.86 -44.34
C ALA A 129 -2.02 29.61 -43.37
N ILE A 130 -2.10 28.58 -42.53
CA ILE A 130 -0.99 28.18 -41.64
C ILE A 130 0.20 27.65 -42.45
N GLU A 131 -0.05 26.79 -43.44
CA GLU A 131 0.98 26.19 -44.29
C GLU A 131 1.69 27.21 -45.17
N SER A 132 0.95 28.19 -45.69
CA SER A 132 1.49 29.32 -46.46
C SER A 132 2.12 30.41 -45.59
N GLY A 133 2.10 30.27 -44.26
CA GLY A 133 2.58 31.30 -43.33
C GLY A 133 1.80 32.62 -43.42
N GLY A 134 0.54 32.56 -43.87
CA GLY A 134 -0.33 33.71 -44.11
C GLY A 134 -0.17 34.37 -45.49
N ALA A 135 0.70 33.85 -46.35
CA ALA A 135 0.98 34.45 -47.66
C ALA A 135 -0.22 34.38 -48.63
N ALA A 136 -1.05 33.34 -48.55
CA ALA A 136 -2.23 33.18 -49.41
C ALA A 136 -3.42 34.09 -49.03
N LEU A 137 -3.39 34.74 -47.85
CA LEU A 137 -4.49 35.60 -47.37
C LEU A 137 -4.44 37.04 -47.92
N PHE A 138 -3.29 37.50 -48.43
CA PHE A 138 -3.06 38.89 -48.85
C PHE A 138 -2.44 39.01 -50.26
N GLY A 139 -2.44 37.93 -51.03
CA GLY A 139 -1.96 37.87 -52.42
C GLY A 139 -3.04 38.18 -53.45
#